data_AF-A0A0F3NYC3-F1
#
_entry.id   AF-A0A0F3NYC3-F1
#
_cell.length_a   1.000
_cell.length_b   1.000
_cell.length_c   1.000
_cell.angle_alpha   90.00
_cell.angle_beta   90.00
_cell.angle_gamma   90.00
#
_symmetry.space_group_name_H-M   'P 1'
#
loop_
_entity.id
_entity.type
_entity.pdbx_description
1 polymer ?
#
loop_
_entity_poly.entity_id
_entity_poly.type
_entity_poly.pdbx_seq_one_letter_code
_entity_poly.pdbx_strand_id
1 'polypeptide(L)'
;MRLYFIGCASGSGKTAVMPYLKELLNDDVAVYDFDDIGVPEGADKKWRQESTETWLQKLLSEGKYAGLLGQIVLSEILSCPSAKQIDKINFCLLDVSDFERIGRIKKRNTYGADQNMLNWAAWLRMHHQDPQWTPHVIQEDAASITDFSRLSALKSYEEAVNVKILDTTDLALHEVAAQLADWANHTENTEHSQPIPNTRYRLEFNAPNAYNTIDQKLFEFNKLCVPATQKPEVINLNFTIKNDDEVIAGICADVYIWQILYLSVFFVEENYRHQGLGAILLNKVEEKAKQLGATLSHLDTFDFQAKDFYLKHGYEVFGVLDDCPKGHKRYYMKKVLV
;
A
#
# COMPACT_ATOMS: atom_id res chain seq x y z
N MET A 1 19.81 8.65 3.05
CA MET A 1 19.17 8.12 4.26
C MET A 1 17.72 8.57 4.27
N ARG A 2 16.78 7.73 4.73
CA ARG A 2 15.33 7.98 4.67
C ARG A 2 14.77 7.90 6.07
N LEU A 3 14.09 8.95 6.50
CA LEU A 3 13.46 9.04 7.80
C LEU A 3 11.96 9.21 7.61
N TYR A 4 11.20 8.35 8.28
CA TYR A 4 9.75 8.42 8.35
C TYR A 4 9.35 8.71 9.78
N PHE A 5 8.50 9.70 9.97
CA PHE A 5 8.01 10.08 11.28
C PHE A 5 6.52 9.76 11.35
N ILE A 6 6.10 9.09 12.40
CA ILE A 6 4.69 8.80 12.65
C ILE A 6 4.31 9.48 13.96
N GLY A 7 3.64 10.62 13.84
CA GLY A 7 3.13 11.39 14.97
C GLY A 7 1.72 10.95 15.34
N CYS A 8 1.36 11.07 16.61
CA CYS A 8 -0.03 10.90 17.03
C CYS A 8 -0.34 11.55 18.37
N ALA A 9 -1.62 11.83 18.61
CA ALA A 9 -2.12 12.08 19.96
C ALA A 9 -2.28 10.76 20.75
N SER A 10 -2.36 10.84 22.08
CA SER A 10 -2.63 9.68 22.93
C SER A 10 -3.93 8.97 22.52
N GLY A 11 -3.92 7.63 22.51
CA GLY A 11 -5.07 6.82 22.10
C GLY A 11 -5.20 6.52 20.60
N SER A 12 -4.35 7.10 19.74
CA SER A 12 -4.37 6.80 18.28
C SER A 12 -3.84 5.41 17.91
N GLY A 13 -3.27 4.64 18.84
CA GLY A 13 -2.83 3.25 18.56
C GLY A 13 -1.36 3.05 18.19
N LYS A 14 -0.49 4.08 18.34
CA LYS A 14 0.96 4.01 18.07
C LYS A 14 1.64 2.75 18.62
N THR A 15 1.60 2.56 19.94
CA THR A 15 2.29 1.45 20.60
C THR A 15 1.71 0.09 20.17
N ALA A 16 0.43 0.05 19.82
CA ALA A 16 -0.25 -1.17 19.41
C ALA A 16 0.09 -1.58 17.96
N VAL A 17 0.32 -0.62 17.06
CA VAL A 17 0.64 -0.90 15.65
C VAL A 17 2.11 -1.26 15.42
N MET A 18 3.00 -0.81 16.30
CA MET A 18 4.46 -0.91 16.11
C MET A 18 4.99 -2.33 15.85
N PRO A 19 4.54 -3.40 16.55
CA PRO A 19 5.00 -4.76 16.28
C PRO A 19 4.67 -5.21 14.85
N TYR A 20 3.44 -4.98 14.40
CA TYR A 20 2.99 -5.31 13.04
C TYR A 20 3.75 -4.50 11.99
N LEU A 21 4.04 -3.23 12.26
CA LEU A 21 4.80 -2.39 11.36
C LEU A 21 6.25 -2.87 11.22
N LYS A 22 6.88 -3.32 12.31
CA LYS A 22 8.22 -3.93 12.30
C LYS A 22 8.27 -5.18 11.43
N GLU A 23 7.25 -6.03 11.50
CA GLU A 23 7.17 -7.24 10.68
C GLU A 23 7.05 -6.91 9.18
N LEU A 24 6.35 -5.83 8.81
CA LEU A 24 6.10 -5.47 7.42
C LEU A 24 7.23 -4.67 6.75
N LEU A 25 7.98 -3.88 7.52
CA LEU A 25 9.09 -3.06 6.98
C LEU A 25 10.41 -3.83 6.81
N ASN A 26 10.45 -5.11 7.21
CA ASN A 26 11.62 -6.00 7.16
C ASN A 26 12.86 -5.44 7.93
N ASP A 27 13.97 -6.19 7.92
CA ASP A 27 15.21 -5.83 8.65
C ASP A 27 15.95 -4.59 8.10
N ASP A 28 15.53 -4.08 6.94
CA ASP A 28 16.18 -2.94 6.27
C ASP A 28 15.77 -1.57 6.85
N VAL A 29 14.70 -1.49 7.64
CA VAL A 29 14.21 -0.24 8.26
C VAL A 29 14.15 -0.39 9.78
N ALA A 30 14.97 0.38 10.50
CA ALA A 30 14.92 0.42 11.96
C ALA A 30 13.68 1.18 12.45
N VAL A 31 12.87 0.58 13.30
CA VAL A 31 11.64 1.21 13.85
C VAL A 31 11.83 1.50 15.34
N TYR A 32 11.79 2.78 15.70
CA TYR A 32 12.03 3.29 17.04
C TYR A 32 10.75 3.84 17.68
N ASP A 33 10.60 3.68 19.00
CA ASP A 33 9.65 4.44 19.77
C ASP A 33 10.33 5.71 20.30
N PHE A 34 9.70 6.86 20.13
CA PHE A 34 10.18 8.13 20.65
C PHE A 34 10.47 8.09 22.15
N ASP A 35 9.69 7.29 22.89
CA ASP A 35 9.81 7.15 24.34
C ASP A 35 11.06 6.31 24.75
N ASP A 36 11.75 5.65 23.80
CA ASP A 36 12.93 4.80 24.05
C ASP A 36 14.15 5.57 24.60
N ILE A 37 14.18 6.90 24.46
CA ILE A 37 15.21 7.77 25.09
C ILE A 37 15.01 7.96 26.59
N GLY A 38 13.88 7.50 27.14
CA GLY A 38 13.47 7.67 28.52
C GLY A 38 12.67 8.97 28.73
N VAL A 39 11.44 8.82 29.23
CA VAL A 39 10.53 9.95 29.52
C VAL A 39 10.65 10.33 31.01
N PRO A 40 11.12 11.54 31.35
CA PRO A 40 11.20 11.99 32.73
C PRO A 40 9.83 12.31 33.32
N GLU A 41 9.74 12.30 34.65
CA GLU A 41 8.55 12.80 35.34
C GLU A 41 8.38 14.31 35.06
N GLY A 42 7.17 14.72 34.68
CA GLY A 42 6.89 16.11 34.31
C GLY A 42 7.43 16.53 32.94
N ALA A 43 7.74 15.57 32.05
CA ALA A 43 8.09 15.83 30.66
C ALA A 43 7.12 16.84 30.01
N ASP A 44 7.70 17.92 29.48
CA ASP A 44 6.96 19.05 28.91
C ASP A 44 7.26 19.24 27.42
N LYS A 45 6.78 20.36 26.87
CA LYS A 45 7.03 20.75 25.48
C LYS A 45 8.53 20.92 25.19
N LYS A 46 9.30 21.53 26.10
CA LYS A 46 10.74 21.77 25.88
C LYS A 46 11.49 20.46 25.81
N TRP A 47 11.20 19.55 26.76
CA TRP A 47 11.76 18.21 26.73
C TRP A 47 11.44 17.48 25.42
N ARG A 48 10.20 17.55 24.94
CA ARG A 48 9.80 16.93 23.67
C ARG A 48 10.57 17.51 22.47
N GLN A 49 10.78 18.82 22.44
CA GLN A 49 11.51 19.50 21.37
C GLN A 49 13.01 19.14 21.40
N GLU A 50 13.63 19.12 22.58
CA GLU A 50 15.04 18.70 22.77
C GLU A 50 15.25 17.22 22.45
N SER A 51 14.27 16.39 22.82
CA SER A 51 14.22 14.97 22.49
C SER A 51 14.09 14.73 20.99
N THR A 52 13.31 15.56 20.28
CA THR A 52 13.18 15.49 18.83
C THR A 52 14.53 15.74 18.15
N GLU A 53 15.27 16.79 18.56
CA GLU A 53 16.62 17.04 18.04
C GLU A 53 17.59 15.88 18.35
N THR A 54 17.54 15.35 19.58
CA THR A 54 18.37 14.19 19.98
C THR A 54 18.10 12.97 19.09
N TRP A 55 16.83 12.70 18.79
CA TRP A 55 16.45 11.64 17.85
C TRP A 55 16.97 11.91 16.45
N LEU A 56 16.82 13.12 15.93
CA LEU A 56 17.33 13.46 14.59
C LEU A 56 18.83 13.25 14.50
N GLN A 57 19.60 13.69 15.50
CA GLN A 57 21.05 13.47 15.57
C GLN A 57 21.41 11.98 15.56
N LYS A 58 20.72 11.17 16.38
CA LYS A 58 20.91 9.72 16.41
C LYS A 58 20.63 9.09 15.06
N LEU A 59 19.47 9.38 14.47
CA LEU A 59 19.03 8.82 13.19
C LEU A 59 20.00 9.19 12.06
N LEU A 60 20.43 10.46 12.00
CA LEU A 60 21.45 10.94 11.05
C LEU A 60 22.80 10.24 11.23
N SER A 61 23.22 10.00 12.48
CA SER A 61 24.50 9.35 12.77
C SER A 61 24.52 7.87 12.38
N GLU A 62 23.39 7.17 12.47
CA GLU A 62 23.30 5.75 12.12
C GLU A 62 23.31 5.51 10.61
N GLY A 63 22.84 6.48 9.82
CA GLY A 63 22.84 6.40 8.36
C GLY A 63 21.87 5.37 7.77
N LYS A 64 21.06 4.69 8.61
CA LYS A 64 20.10 3.67 8.22
C LYS A 64 18.73 4.27 7.87
N TYR A 65 17.92 3.52 7.13
CA TYR A 65 16.51 3.84 7.00
C TYR A 65 15.82 3.63 8.34
N ALA A 66 15.02 4.60 8.77
CA ALA A 66 14.39 4.52 10.08
C ALA A 66 13.00 5.15 10.13
N GLY A 67 12.12 4.50 10.89
CA GLY A 67 10.83 5.01 11.31
C GLY A 67 10.88 5.44 12.77
N LEU A 68 10.52 6.68 13.09
CA LEU A 68 10.38 7.15 14.47
C LEU A 68 8.90 7.40 14.78
N LEU A 69 8.37 6.65 15.74
CA LEU A 69 6.96 6.74 16.13
C LEU A 69 6.87 7.39 17.50
N GLY A 70 6.03 8.42 17.66
CA GLY A 70 5.89 9.07 18.96
C GLY A 70 4.76 10.08 19.04
N GLN A 71 4.66 10.73 20.19
CA GLN A 71 3.95 12.00 20.31
C GLN A 71 4.79 13.13 19.70
N ILE A 72 5.14 12.98 18.42
CA ILE A 72 6.03 13.89 17.70
C ILE A 72 5.17 14.88 16.93
N VAL A 73 5.64 16.12 16.83
CA VAL A 73 4.98 17.18 16.08
C VAL A 73 5.82 17.53 14.87
N LEU A 74 5.20 17.54 13.68
CA LEU A 74 5.90 17.82 12.42
C LEU A 74 6.67 19.14 12.45
N SER A 75 6.05 20.21 12.94
CA SER A 75 6.68 21.52 13.04
C SER A 75 7.83 21.60 14.03
N GLU A 76 7.85 20.74 15.06
CA GLU A 76 9.00 20.64 15.96
C GLU A 76 10.18 19.96 15.26
N ILE A 77 9.94 18.96 14.40
CA ILE A 77 10.98 18.40 13.53
C ILE A 77 11.54 19.51 12.62
N LEU A 78 10.68 20.27 11.96
CA LEU A 78 11.10 21.33 11.03
C LEU A 78 11.89 22.46 11.71
N SER A 79 11.69 22.69 13.01
CA SER A 79 12.40 23.69 13.79
C SER A 79 13.71 23.19 14.41
N CYS A 80 13.98 21.88 14.34
CA CYS A 80 15.23 21.31 14.84
C CYS A 80 16.42 21.66 13.93
N PRO A 81 17.58 22.04 14.49
CA PRO A 81 18.80 22.33 13.72
C PRO A 81 19.19 21.18 12.78
N SER A 82 19.10 19.93 13.24
CA SER A 82 19.48 18.75 12.47
C SER A 82 18.56 18.49 11.26
N ALA A 83 17.33 18.98 11.28
CA ALA A 83 16.40 18.80 10.16
C ALA A 83 16.81 19.56 8.88
N LYS A 84 17.77 20.49 8.97
CA LYS A 84 18.39 21.16 7.81
C LYS A 84 19.23 20.21 6.95
N GLN A 85 19.64 19.07 7.51
CA GLN A 85 20.41 18.03 6.80
C GLN A 85 19.52 16.98 6.11
N ILE A 86 18.19 17.09 6.25
CA ILE A 86 17.23 16.15 5.69
C ILE A 86 16.59 16.81 4.45
N ASP A 87 16.86 16.26 3.27
CA ASP A 87 16.37 16.78 1.99
C ASP A 87 14.83 16.89 1.95
N LYS A 88 14.14 15.84 2.42
CA LYS A 88 12.68 15.80 2.51
C LYS A 88 12.23 14.96 3.71
N ILE A 89 11.37 15.56 4.54
CA ILE A 89 10.78 14.88 5.70
C ILE A 89 9.52 14.15 5.25
N ASN A 90 9.35 12.90 5.69
CA ASN A 90 8.11 12.15 5.50
C ASN A 90 7.40 12.01 6.84
N PHE A 91 6.17 12.51 6.94
CA PHE A 91 5.42 12.50 8.19
C PHE A 91 4.00 11.98 7.99
N CYS A 92 3.62 10.96 8.77
CA CYS A 92 2.26 10.49 8.86
C CYS A 92 1.67 10.81 10.25
N LEU A 93 0.54 11.51 10.29
CA LEU A 93 -0.26 11.68 11.50
C LEU A 93 -1.27 10.53 11.61
N LEU A 94 -1.14 9.71 12.66
CA LEU A 94 -2.19 8.76 13.02
C LEU A 94 -3.28 9.46 13.82
N ASP A 95 -4.48 9.46 13.26
CA ASP A 95 -5.65 9.97 13.93
C ASP A 95 -6.72 8.90 14.14
N VAL A 96 -7.63 9.19 15.04
CA VAL A 96 -8.78 8.36 15.37
C VAL A 96 -9.88 9.27 15.87
N SER A 97 -11.14 8.90 15.61
CA SER A 97 -12.29 9.63 16.13
C SER A 97 -12.20 9.81 17.64
N ASP A 98 -12.68 10.96 18.13
CA ASP A 98 -12.59 11.29 19.55
C ASP A 98 -13.35 10.28 20.43
N PHE A 99 -14.45 9.71 19.92
CA PHE A 99 -15.21 8.66 20.59
C PHE A 99 -14.38 7.39 20.80
N GLU A 100 -13.77 6.89 19.73
CA GLU A 100 -12.94 5.69 19.77
C GLU A 100 -11.65 5.94 20.57
N ARG A 101 -11.05 7.14 20.45
CA ARG A 101 -9.89 7.58 21.26
C ARG A 101 -10.16 7.41 22.76
N ILE A 102 -11.29 7.95 23.23
CA ILE A 102 -11.70 7.87 24.64
C ILE A 102 -11.92 6.41 25.04
N GLY A 103 -12.57 5.62 24.18
CA GLY A 103 -12.78 4.19 24.38
C GLY A 103 -11.46 3.44 24.60
N ARG A 104 -10.49 3.64 23.70
CA ARG A 104 -9.15 3.04 23.76
C ARG A 104 -8.40 3.40 25.04
N ILE A 105 -8.43 4.67 25.45
CA ILE A 105 -7.70 5.15 26.64
C ILE A 105 -8.36 4.63 27.93
N LYS A 106 -9.69 4.68 28.02
CA LYS A 106 -10.42 4.12 29.17
C LYS A 106 -10.15 2.63 29.33
N LYS A 107 -10.12 1.87 28.23
CA LYS A 107 -9.79 0.43 28.24
C LYS A 107 -8.37 0.14 28.71
N ARG A 108 -7.41 1.02 28.40
CA ARG A 108 -6.02 0.92 28.88
C ARG A 108 -5.88 1.25 30.38
N ASN A 109 -6.94 1.79 31.00
CA ASN A 109 -6.96 2.26 32.38
C ASN A 109 -5.84 3.27 32.68
N THR A 110 -5.53 4.11 31.70
CA THR A 110 -4.56 5.21 31.84
C THR A 110 -5.29 6.52 32.12
N TYR A 111 -4.67 7.41 32.90
CA TYR A 111 -5.18 8.76 33.14
C TYR A 111 -5.17 9.60 31.85
N GLY A 112 -5.94 10.69 31.81
CA GLY A 112 -5.85 11.71 30.75
C GLY A 112 -6.87 11.64 29.62
N ALA A 113 -7.94 10.83 29.73
CA ALA A 113 -9.09 10.93 28.83
C ALA A 113 -9.94 12.17 29.16
N ASP A 114 -9.42 13.37 28.88
CA ASP A 114 -10.04 14.66 29.18
C ASP A 114 -10.14 15.58 27.95
N GLN A 115 -10.73 16.76 28.15
CA GLN A 115 -10.92 17.73 27.08
C GLN A 115 -9.59 18.32 26.57
N ASN A 116 -8.55 18.43 27.40
CA ASN A 116 -7.27 18.96 26.96
C ASN A 116 -6.60 18.03 25.96
N MET A 117 -6.70 16.72 26.18
CA MET A 117 -6.24 15.71 25.21
C MET A 117 -6.98 15.81 23.88
N LEU A 118 -8.31 16.01 23.89
CA LEU A 118 -9.08 16.20 22.66
C LEU A 118 -8.70 17.49 21.94
N ASN A 119 -8.51 18.57 22.69
CA ASN A 119 -8.04 19.85 22.15
C ASN A 119 -6.66 19.68 21.49
N TRP A 120 -5.76 18.90 22.10
CA TRP A 120 -4.46 18.57 21.52
C TRP A 120 -4.58 17.76 20.23
N ALA A 121 -5.44 16.73 20.19
CA ALA A 121 -5.68 15.95 18.98
C ALA A 121 -6.28 16.80 17.85
N ALA A 122 -7.25 17.66 18.16
CA ALA A 122 -7.84 18.59 17.22
C ALA A 122 -6.82 19.60 16.71
N TRP A 123 -5.98 20.15 17.59
CA TRP A 123 -4.89 21.04 17.22
C TRP A 123 -3.91 20.34 16.29
N LEU A 124 -3.48 19.12 16.61
CA LEU A 124 -2.56 18.34 15.76
C LEU A 124 -3.13 18.13 14.37
N ARG A 125 -4.40 17.74 14.23
CA ARG A 125 -5.05 17.58 12.92
C ARG A 125 -4.96 18.84 12.08
N MET A 126 -5.36 19.98 12.66
CA MET A 126 -5.41 21.25 11.95
C MET A 126 -4.01 21.77 11.64
N HIS A 127 -3.11 21.73 12.63
CA HIS A 127 -1.73 22.16 12.47
C HIS A 127 -0.92 21.24 11.58
N HIS A 128 -1.35 20.01 11.32
CA HIS A 128 -0.72 19.12 10.33
C HIS A 128 -1.15 19.41 8.89
N GLN A 129 -2.32 20.05 8.71
CA GLN A 129 -2.80 20.51 7.40
C GLN A 129 -2.27 21.91 7.06
N ASP A 130 -2.18 22.79 8.06
CA ASP A 130 -1.79 24.18 7.88
C ASP A 130 -0.68 24.58 8.88
N PRO A 131 0.54 24.89 8.41
CA PRO A 131 1.65 25.30 9.29
C PRO A 131 1.39 26.63 10.01
N GLN A 132 0.43 27.44 9.54
CA GLN A 132 0.03 28.71 10.15
C GLN A 132 -1.13 28.56 11.14
N TRP A 133 -1.70 27.36 11.28
CA TRP A 133 -2.77 27.12 12.23
C TRP A 133 -2.23 27.13 13.66
N THR A 134 -2.44 28.23 14.37
CA THR A 134 -2.13 28.38 15.81
C THR A 134 -0.69 27.93 16.19
N PRO A 135 0.36 28.43 15.52
CA PRO A 135 1.74 27.99 15.72
C PRO A 135 2.29 28.33 17.11
N HIS A 136 1.68 29.30 17.81
CA HIS A 136 2.04 29.69 19.16
C HIS A 136 2.02 28.51 20.16
N VAL A 137 1.19 27.48 19.93
CA VAL A 137 1.11 26.28 20.77
C VAL A 137 2.47 25.59 20.94
N ILE A 138 3.31 25.61 19.89
CA ILE A 138 4.68 25.06 19.91
C ILE A 138 5.78 26.12 20.01
N GLN A 139 5.49 27.39 19.69
CA GLN A 139 6.48 28.47 19.65
C GLN A 139 6.63 29.21 20.98
N GLU A 140 5.53 29.44 21.71
CA GLU A 140 5.59 30.09 23.02
C GLU A 140 6.32 29.19 24.01
N ASP A 141 7.24 29.73 24.81
CA ASP A 141 8.05 28.96 25.74
C ASP A 141 8.73 27.72 25.13
N ALA A 142 9.11 27.81 23.84
CA ALA A 142 9.82 26.73 23.16
C ALA A 142 11.23 26.51 23.73
N ALA A 143 11.81 25.34 23.46
CA ALA A 143 13.20 25.06 23.75
C ALA A 143 14.10 26.00 22.95
N SER A 144 15.17 26.49 23.59
CA SER A 144 16.08 27.49 22.99
C SER A 144 16.78 27.02 21.72
N ILE A 145 16.85 25.71 21.49
CA ILE A 145 17.46 25.08 20.32
C ILE A 145 16.61 25.23 19.03
N THR A 146 15.33 25.57 19.16
CA THR A 146 14.37 25.57 18.05
C THR A 146 14.48 26.84 17.20
N ASP A 147 14.40 26.67 15.88
CA ASP A 147 14.41 27.75 14.89
C ASP A 147 13.16 27.64 14.00
N PHE A 148 12.14 28.44 14.32
CA PHE A 148 10.86 28.43 13.60
C PHE A 148 10.86 29.28 12.32
N SER A 149 11.98 29.91 11.93
CA SER A 149 12.03 30.77 10.74
C SER A 149 11.61 30.02 9.47
N ARG A 150 12.05 28.76 9.33
CA ARG A 150 11.66 27.87 8.22
C ARG A 150 10.15 27.62 8.22
N LEU A 151 9.57 27.33 9.38
CA LEU A 151 8.13 27.08 9.52
C LEU A 151 7.31 28.32 9.14
N SER A 152 7.70 29.49 9.66
CA SER A 152 7.01 30.76 9.40
C SER A 152 7.03 31.19 7.93
N ALA A 153 7.97 30.69 7.14
CA ALA A 153 8.05 30.97 5.71
C ALA A 153 7.16 30.07 4.84
N LEU A 154 6.69 28.93 5.37
CA LEU A 154 5.87 27.97 4.62
C LEU A 154 4.44 28.47 4.45
N LYS A 155 3.89 28.31 3.24
CA LYS A 155 2.44 28.46 3.00
C LYS A 155 1.72 27.12 3.11
N SER A 156 2.41 26.04 2.75
CA SER A 156 1.94 24.66 2.91
C SER A 156 3.11 23.76 3.34
N TYR A 157 2.84 22.72 4.12
CA TYR A 157 3.85 21.70 4.42
C TYR A 157 4.32 20.96 3.18
N GLU A 158 3.50 20.86 2.12
CA GLU A 158 3.87 20.16 0.88
C GLU A 158 5.12 20.74 0.21
N GLU A 159 5.49 21.99 0.53
CA GLU A 159 6.72 22.64 0.08
C GLU A 159 7.98 21.99 0.66
N ALA A 160 7.89 21.33 1.82
CA ALA A 160 9.05 20.81 2.56
C ALA A 160 8.89 19.36 3.05
N VAL A 161 7.67 18.82 3.06
CA VAL A 161 7.31 17.59 3.76
C VAL A 161 6.34 16.77 2.90
N ASN A 162 6.51 15.45 2.89
CA ASN A 162 5.46 14.53 2.45
C ASN A 162 4.54 14.22 3.64
N VAL A 163 3.31 14.72 3.59
CA VAL A 163 2.37 14.76 4.71
C VAL A 163 1.22 13.79 4.44
N LYS A 164 0.88 12.93 5.40
CA LYS A 164 -0.28 12.03 5.32
C LYS A 164 -1.03 12.00 6.65
N ILE A 165 -2.35 12.13 6.64
CA ILE A 165 -3.17 11.72 7.78
C ILE A 165 -3.72 10.32 7.51
N LEU A 166 -3.61 9.43 8.48
CA LEU A 166 -4.24 8.11 8.45
C LEU A 166 -5.28 8.03 9.57
N ASP A 167 -6.55 7.97 9.20
CA ASP A 167 -7.65 7.71 10.12
C ASP A 167 -7.71 6.21 10.44
N THR A 168 -7.63 5.89 11.73
CA THR A 168 -7.60 4.53 12.27
C THR A 168 -8.89 4.11 12.97
N THR A 169 -9.97 4.88 12.81
CA THR A 169 -11.23 4.68 13.54
C THR A 169 -11.79 3.28 13.36
N ASP A 170 -11.93 2.83 12.11
CA ASP A 170 -12.57 1.57 11.77
C ASP A 170 -11.59 0.50 11.25
N LEU A 171 -10.29 0.71 11.49
CA LEU A 171 -9.23 -0.17 10.99
C LEU A 171 -8.68 -1.08 12.09
N ALA A 172 -8.48 -2.36 11.75
CA ALA A 172 -7.71 -3.28 12.58
C ALA A 172 -6.22 -2.92 12.54
N LEU A 173 -5.47 -3.33 13.58
CA LEU A 173 -4.05 -2.98 13.72
C LEU A 173 -3.19 -3.43 12.52
N HIS A 174 -3.48 -4.60 11.95
CA HIS A 174 -2.75 -5.11 10.77
C HIS A 174 -3.05 -4.28 9.51
N GLU A 175 -4.26 -3.75 9.37
CA GLU A 175 -4.64 -2.87 8.26
C GLU A 175 -3.95 -1.50 8.41
N VAL A 176 -3.91 -0.95 9.63
CA VAL A 176 -3.16 0.29 9.91
C VAL A 176 -1.67 0.08 9.61
N ALA A 177 -1.09 -1.03 10.05
CA ALA A 177 0.31 -1.36 9.79
C ALA A 177 0.60 -1.51 8.29
N ALA A 178 -0.27 -2.22 7.55
CA ALA A 178 -0.16 -2.36 6.10
C ALA A 178 -0.20 -1.00 5.40
N GLN A 179 -1.12 -0.12 5.76
CA GLN A 179 -1.22 1.21 5.15
C GLN A 179 -0.05 2.15 5.50
N LEU A 180 0.55 1.97 6.68
CA LEU A 180 1.77 2.69 7.09
C LEU A 180 3.01 2.16 6.35
N ALA A 181 3.14 0.83 6.24
CA ALA A 181 4.24 0.19 5.51
C ALA A 181 4.17 0.55 4.02
N ASP A 182 2.98 0.48 3.44
CA ASP A 182 2.69 0.93 2.08
C ASP A 182 3.10 2.39 1.91
N TRP A 183 2.63 3.30 2.77
CA TRP A 183 3.02 4.71 2.70
C TRP A 183 4.53 4.92 2.82
N ALA A 184 5.20 4.28 3.78
CA ALA A 184 6.65 4.41 3.97
C ALA A 184 7.42 3.92 2.73
N ASN A 185 6.98 2.82 2.12
CA ASN A 185 7.56 2.29 0.88
C ASN A 185 7.23 3.14 -0.35
N HIS A 186 6.10 3.87 -0.37
CA HIS A 186 5.67 4.67 -1.54
C HIS A 186 6.09 6.14 -1.52
N THR A 187 6.57 6.65 -0.39
CA THR A 187 7.21 7.98 -0.30
C THR A 187 8.52 8.11 -1.11
N GLU A 188 8.94 7.04 -1.78
CA GLU A 188 10.18 6.89 -2.53
C GLU A 188 10.38 7.85 -3.72
N ASN A 189 9.35 8.34 -4.40
CA ASN A 189 9.53 8.60 -5.83
C ASN A 189 9.41 10.05 -6.31
N THR A 190 10.49 10.82 -6.12
CA THR A 190 10.73 12.05 -6.90
C THR A 190 11.24 11.78 -8.32
N GLU A 191 11.58 10.53 -8.67
CA GLU A 191 11.96 10.13 -10.04
C GLU A 191 10.76 9.76 -10.94
N HIS A 192 9.54 9.66 -10.41
CA HIS A 192 8.42 9.06 -11.15
C HIS A 192 7.44 10.05 -11.78
N SER A 193 7.49 11.35 -11.50
CA SER A 193 6.56 12.32 -12.10
C SER A 193 7.29 13.29 -13.03
N GLN A 194 7.25 13.04 -14.33
CA GLN A 194 7.87 13.91 -15.35
C GLN A 194 6.81 14.83 -16.00
N PRO A 195 7.09 16.14 -16.18
CA PRO A 195 6.17 17.00 -16.92
C PRO A 195 6.10 16.57 -18.38
N ILE A 196 4.89 16.50 -18.93
CA ILE A 196 4.71 16.24 -20.36
C ILE A 196 4.89 17.58 -21.10
N PRO A 197 5.88 17.72 -22.02
CA PRO A 197 6.17 18.98 -22.69
C PRO A 197 4.95 19.64 -23.32
N ASN A 198 4.83 20.97 -23.18
CA ASN A 198 3.74 21.79 -23.70
C ASN A 198 2.33 21.45 -23.17
N THR A 199 2.24 20.80 -22.01
CA THR A 199 0.95 20.51 -21.37
C THR A 199 1.00 20.85 -19.89
N ARG A 200 -0.17 20.87 -19.24
CA ARG A 200 -0.29 20.90 -17.78
C ARG A 200 -0.18 19.52 -17.11
N TYR A 201 0.06 18.46 -17.90
CA TYR A 201 -0.02 17.07 -17.46
C TYR A 201 1.33 16.54 -17.00
N ARG A 202 1.28 15.42 -16.28
CA ARG A 202 2.45 14.73 -15.74
C ARG A 202 2.38 13.25 -16.13
N LEU A 203 3.54 12.68 -16.43
CA LEU A 203 3.75 11.26 -16.64
C LEU A 203 4.20 10.66 -15.31
N GLU A 204 3.45 9.67 -14.83
CA GLU A 204 3.74 8.98 -13.57
C GLU A 204 4.23 7.55 -13.85
N PHE A 205 5.40 7.19 -13.34
CA PHE A 205 5.91 5.82 -13.37
C PHE A 205 5.44 5.07 -12.12
N ASN A 206 4.88 3.87 -12.30
CA ASN A 206 4.31 3.04 -11.22
C ASN A 206 3.33 3.80 -10.30
N ALA A 207 2.40 4.57 -10.88
CA ALA A 207 1.37 5.23 -10.09
C ALA A 207 0.53 4.21 -9.28
N PRO A 208 0.16 4.52 -8.02
CA PRO A 208 -0.64 3.61 -7.19
C PRO A 208 -1.95 3.25 -7.88
N ASN A 209 -2.32 1.95 -7.86
CA ASN A 209 -3.51 1.43 -8.53
C ASN A 209 -3.61 1.76 -10.04
N ALA A 210 -2.50 2.10 -10.72
CA ALA A 210 -2.52 2.48 -12.13
C ALA A 210 -3.18 1.41 -12.99
N TYR A 211 -2.84 0.13 -12.78
CA TYR A 211 -3.44 -0.98 -13.49
C TYR A 211 -4.97 -0.98 -13.33
N ASN A 212 -5.49 -1.07 -12.10
CA ASN A 212 -6.94 -1.11 -11.84
C ASN A 212 -7.66 0.13 -12.40
N THR A 213 -7.06 1.32 -12.25
CA THR A 213 -7.65 2.58 -12.71
C THR A 213 -7.75 2.64 -14.24
N ILE A 214 -6.69 2.26 -14.93
CA ILE A 214 -6.63 2.30 -16.39
C ILE A 214 -7.45 1.14 -16.98
N ASP A 215 -7.37 -0.05 -16.39
CA ASP A 215 -8.15 -1.23 -16.77
C ASP A 215 -9.66 -0.94 -16.68
N GLN A 216 -10.14 -0.35 -15.59
CA GLN A 216 -11.55 0.03 -15.45
C GLN A 216 -11.97 1.08 -16.48
N LYS A 217 -11.13 2.09 -16.77
CA LYS A 217 -11.43 3.09 -17.82
C LYS A 217 -11.50 2.45 -19.20
N LEU A 218 -10.59 1.53 -19.50
CA LEU A 218 -10.58 0.78 -20.75
C LEU A 218 -11.80 -0.13 -20.86
N PHE A 219 -12.17 -0.80 -19.77
CA PHE A 219 -13.34 -1.66 -19.70
C PHE A 219 -14.64 -0.88 -19.96
N GLU A 220 -14.83 0.28 -19.34
CA GLU A 220 -15.98 1.15 -19.61
C GLU A 220 -15.97 1.70 -21.04
N PHE A 221 -14.81 2.06 -21.58
CA PHE A 221 -14.70 2.44 -23.00
C PHE A 221 -15.10 1.29 -23.93
N ASN A 222 -14.62 0.08 -23.69
CA ASN A 222 -14.94 -1.11 -24.48
C ASN A 222 -16.45 -1.37 -24.52
N LYS A 223 -17.15 -1.17 -23.39
CA LYS A 223 -18.61 -1.29 -23.28
C LYS A 223 -19.37 -0.28 -24.14
N LEU A 224 -18.82 0.93 -24.30
CA LEU A 224 -19.39 1.93 -25.19
C LEU A 224 -19.25 1.52 -26.67
N CYS A 225 -18.20 0.78 -27.01
CA CYS A 225 -17.96 0.30 -28.37
C CYS A 225 -18.77 -0.96 -28.71
N VAL A 226 -18.78 -1.96 -27.82
CA VAL A 226 -19.52 -3.21 -28.00
C VAL A 226 -20.25 -3.53 -26.69
N PRO A 227 -21.60 -3.50 -26.67
CA PRO A 227 -22.37 -3.77 -25.47
C PRO A 227 -22.06 -5.14 -24.85
N ALA A 228 -22.18 -5.20 -23.52
CA ALA A 228 -22.04 -6.45 -22.78
C ALA A 228 -23.08 -7.49 -23.21
N THR A 229 -22.68 -8.75 -23.30
CA THR A 229 -23.60 -9.87 -23.59
C THR A 229 -23.96 -10.68 -22.34
N GLN A 230 -23.39 -10.36 -21.18
CA GLN A 230 -23.62 -11.09 -19.93
C GLN A 230 -23.70 -10.17 -18.70
N LYS A 231 -24.32 -10.68 -17.63
CA LYS A 231 -24.25 -10.13 -16.27
C LYS A 231 -24.05 -11.27 -15.25
N PRO A 232 -23.12 -11.14 -14.28
CA PRO A 232 -22.17 -10.04 -14.14
C PRO A 232 -21.17 -9.99 -15.31
N GLU A 233 -20.60 -8.81 -15.55
CA GLU A 233 -19.82 -8.54 -16.75
C GLU A 233 -18.49 -9.31 -16.80
N VAL A 234 -17.99 -9.75 -15.65
CA VAL A 234 -16.87 -10.69 -15.54
C VAL A 234 -17.24 -11.75 -14.50
N ILE A 235 -17.02 -13.02 -14.83
CA ILE A 235 -17.25 -14.15 -13.93
C ILE A 235 -15.96 -14.93 -13.77
N ASN A 236 -15.40 -14.95 -12.56
CA ASN A 236 -14.22 -15.74 -12.24
C ASN A 236 -14.58 -17.23 -12.08
N LEU A 237 -13.83 -18.10 -12.74
CA LEU A 237 -13.95 -19.55 -12.67
C LEU A 237 -12.62 -20.14 -12.17
N ASN A 238 -12.44 -20.12 -10.86
CA ASN A 238 -11.23 -20.60 -10.20
C ASN A 238 -11.49 -21.95 -9.52
N PHE A 239 -10.70 -22.96 -9.86
CA PHE A 239 -10.79 -24.30 -9.27
C PHE A 239 -9.44 -24.74 -8.76
N THR A 240 -9.43 -25.37 -7.59
CA THR A 240 -8.24 -25.99 -6.99
C THR A 240 -8.53 -27.44 -6.61
N ILE A 241 -7.50 -28.28 -6.66
CA ILE A 241 -7.51 -29.64 -6.13
C ILE A 241 -6.53 -29.66 -4.97
N LYS A 242 -7.00 -30.17 -3.82
CA LYS A 242 -6.19 -30.31 -2.62
C LYS A 242 -5.83 -31.76 -2.35
N ASN A 243 -4.63 -31.97 -1.82
CA ASN A 243 -4.27 -33.16 -1.08
C ASN A 243 -4.14 -32.75 0.39
N ASP A 244 -5.02 -33.26 1.24
CA ASP A 244 -5.26 -32.72 2.59
C ASP A 244 -5.49 -31.20 2.56
N ASP A 245 -4.61 -30.40 3.17
CA ASP A 245 -4.71 -28.94 3.23
C ASP A 245 -3.93 -28.20 2.11
N GLU A 246 -3.08 -28.91 1.37
CA GLU A 246 -2.18 -28.36 0.34
C GLU A 246 -2.86 -28.31 -1.04
N VAL A 247 -2.71 -27.20 -1.76
CA VAL A 247 -3.22 -27.04 -3.13
C VAL A 247 -2.21 -27.60 -4.13
N ILE A 248 -2.46 -28.80 -4.63
CA ILE A 248 -1.55 -29.54 -5.53
C ILE A 248 -1.80 -29.26 -7.02
N ALA A 249 -2.97 -28.71 -7.35
CA ALA A 249 -3.31 -28.30 -8.71
C ALA A 249 -4.36 -27.18 -8.70
N GLY A 250 -4.35 -26.34 -9.73
CA GLY A 250 -5.34 -25.27 -9.88
C GLY A 250 -5.42 -24.70 -11.28
N ILE A 251 -6.59 -24.16 -11.60
CA ILE A 251 -6.88 -23.38 -12.80
C ILE A 251 -7.63 -22.11 -12.41
N CYS A 252 -7.16 -20.97 -12.92
CA CYS A 252 -7.83 -19.68 -12.80
C CYS A 252 -8.20 -19.18 -14.18
N ALA A 253 -9.42 -18.66 -14.30
CA ALA A 253 -9.98 -18.20 -15.55
C ALA A 253 -11.08 -17.18 -15.30
N ASP A 254 -11.41 -16.42 -16.33
CA ASP A 254 -12.54 -15.53 -16.34
C ASP A 254 -13.37 -15.71 -17.61
N VAL A 255 -14.69 -15.58 -17.47
CA VAL A 255 -15.59 -15.34 -18.59
C VAL A 255 -15.88 -13.85 -18.61
N TYR A 256 -15.21 -13.13 -19.52
CA TYR A 256 -15.35 -11.68 -19.63
C TYR A 256 -16.56 -11.28 -20.49
N ILE A 257 -16.77 -9.97 -20.58
CA ILE A 257 -18.02 -9.28 -20.92
C ILE A 257 -18.77 -9.70 -22.20
N TRP A 258 -18.14 -10.49 -23.06
CA TRP A 258 -18.72 -11.02 -24.30
C TRP A 258 -18.92 -12.53 -24.31
N GLN A 259 -19.00 -13.20 -23.14
CA GLN A 259 -19.11 -14.66 -23.04
C GLN A 259 -17.92 -15.36 -23.73
N ILE A 260 -16.71 -14.91 -23.40
CA ILE A 260 -15.47 -15.53 -23.88
C ILE A 260 -14.66 -15.94 -22.66
N LEU A 261 -14.17 -17.17 -22.67
CA LEU A 261 -13.36 -17.76 -21.61
C LEU A 261 -11.88 -17.46 -21.84
N TYR A 262 -11.25 -16.75 -20.91
CA TYR A 262 -9.80 -16.61 -20.86
C TYR A 262 -9.22 -17.49 -19.74
N LEU A 263 -8.28 -18.38 -20.08
CA LEU A 263 -7.54 -19.15 -19.08
C LEU A 263 -6.26 -18.40 -18.72
N SER A 264 -6.14 -17.96 -17.46
CA SER A 264 -5.06 -17.08 -17.02
C SER A 264 -3.92 -17.83 -16.33
N VAL A 265 -4.23 -18.80 -15.47
CA VAL A 265 -3.25 -19.57 -14.70
C VAL A 265 -3.65 -21.03 -14.65
N PHE A 266 -2.71 -21.94 -14.90
CA PHE A 266 -2.95 -23.37 -14.82
C PHE A 266 -1.70 -24.12 -14.37
N PHE A 267 -1.82 -24.93 -13.33
CA PHE A 267 -0.70 -25.66 -12.77
C PHE A 267 -1.13 -26.98 -12.15
N VAL A 268 -0.25 -27.99 -12.29
CA VAL A 268 -0.31 -29.26 -11.58
C VAL A 268 1.10 -29.54 -11.11
N GLU A 269 1.25 -29.76 -9.80
CA GLU A 269 2.51 -30.15 -9.19
C GLU A 269 3.08 -31.41 -9.85
N GLU A 270 4.40 -31.45 -9.99
CA GLU A 270 5.11 -32.46 -10.79
C GLU A 270 4.77 -33.90 -10.38
N ASN A 271 4.74 -34.18 -9.07
CA ASN A 271 4.44 -35.50 -8.51
C ASN A 271 2.99 -35.97 -8.78
N TYR A 272 2.09 -35.03 -9.11
CA TYR A 272 0.67 -35.29 -9.35
C TYR A 272 0.28 -35.21 -10.84
N ARG A 273 1.26 -35.00 -11.73
CA ARG A 273 1.03 -35.03 -13.18
C ARG A 273 0.73 -36.45 -13.66
N HIS A 274 0.14 -36.55 -14.86
CA HIS A 274 -0.27 -37.81 -15.50
C HIS A 274 -1.36 -38.62 -14.76
N GLN A 275 -1.92 -38.08 -13.68
CA GLN A 275 -3.06 -38.67 -12.96
C GLN A 275 -4.43 -38.15 -13.46
N GLY A 276 -4.45 -37.32 -14.51
CA GLY A 276 -5.68 -36.76 -15.09
C GLY A 276 -6.21 -35.49 -14.41
N LEU A 277 -5.57 -35.01 -13.33
CA LEU A 277 -5.99 -33.80 -12.59
C LEU A 277 -6.14 -32.56 -13.48
N GLY A 278 -5.19 -32.36 -14.39
CA GLY A 278 -5.24 -31.24 -15.32
C GLY A 278 -6.44 -31.28 -16.26
N ALA A 279 -6.81 -32.47 -16.75
CA ALA A 279 -7.98 -32.65 -17.60
C ALA A 279 -9.28 -32.42 -16.81
N ILE A 280 -9.34 -32.84 -15.54
CA ILE A 280 -10.48 -32.57 -14.66
C ILE A 280 -10.69 -31.06 -14.50
N LEU A 281 -9.63 -30.32 -14.20
CA LEU A 281 -9.67 -28.86 -14.04
C LEU A 281 -10.10 -28.15 -15.33
N LEU A 282 -9.49 -28.50 -16.46
CA LEU A 282 -9.84 -27.91 -17.75
C LEU A 282 -11.30 -28.21 -18.14
N ASN A 283 -11.75 -29.45 -17.97
CA ASN A 283 -13.14 -29.81 -18.28
C ASN A 283 -14.12 -29.06 -17.38
N LYS A 284 -13.82 -28.91 -16.08
CA LYS A 284 -14.69 -28.19 -15.15
C LYS A 284 -14.82 -26.70 -15.49
N VAL A 285 -13.71 -26.05 -15.86
CA VAL A 285 -13.75 -24.64 -16.25
C VAL A 285 -14.51 -24.46 -17.57
N GLU A 286 -14.27 -25.31 -18.57
CA GLU A 286 -14.97 -25.26 -19.85
C GLU A 286 -16.47 -25.57 -19.70
N GLU A 287 -16.85 -26.58 -18.92
CA GLU A 287 -18.26 -26.92 -18.62
C GLU A 287 -18.98 -25.72 -18.00
N LYS A 288 -18.36 -25.04 -17.03
CA LYS A 288 -18.93 -23.84 -16.42
C LYS A 288 -19.00 -22.67 -17.38
N ALA A 289 -17.98 -22.45 -18.21
CA ALA A 289 -18.02 -21.40 -19.20
C ALA A 289 -19.14 -21.63 -20.22
N LYS A 290 -19.32 -22.86 -20.72
CA LYS A 290 -20.43 -23.23 -21.61
C LYS A 290 -21.80 -23.00 -20.98
N GLN A 291 -21.96 -23.33 -19.69
CA GLN A 291 -23.20 -23.04 -18.95
C GLN A 291 -23.51 -21.54 -18.85
N LEU A 292 -22.48 -20.70 -18.90
CA LEU A 292 -22.58 -19.23 -18.92
C LEU A 292 -22.75 -18.66 -20.33
N GLY A 293 -22.84 -19.52 -21.37
CA GLY A 293 -22.98 -19.13 -22.77
C GLY A 293 -21.67 -18.92 -23.50
N ALA A 294 -20.51 -19.22 -22.89
CA ALA A 294 -19.23 -19.00 -23.53
C ALA A 294 -19.06 -19.85 -24.79
N THR A 295 -18.73 -19.19 -25.91
CA THR A 295 -18.60 -19.83 -27.24
C THR A 295 -17.15 -19.99 -27.69
N LEU A 296 -16.23 -19.29 -27.02
CA LEU A 296 -14.81 -19.28 -27.34
C LEU A 296 -14.01 -19.35 -26.05
N SER A 297 -12.93 -20.13 -26.07
CA SER A 297 -11.87 -20.08 -25.07
C SER A 297 -10.56 -19.70 -25.72
N HIS A 298 -9.73 -18.90 -25.04
CA HIS A 298 -8.36 -18.65 -25.44
C HIS A 298 -7.40 -18.56 -24.24
N LEU A 299 -6.12 -18.76 -24.54
CA LEU A 299 -5.01 -18.75 -23.58
C LEU A 299 -3.70 -18.51 -24.29
N ASP A 300 -2.63 -18.39 -23.50
CA ASP A 300 -1.27 -18.57 -23.99
C ASP A 300 -0.48 -19.54 -23.10
N THR A 301 0.58 -20.15 -23.66
CA THR A 301 1.44 -21.10 -22.96
C THR A 301 2.82 -21.19 -23.61
N PHE A 302 3.88 -21.48 -22.84
CA PHE A 302 5.23 -21.69 -23.39
C PHE A 302 5.42 -23.12 -23.94
N ASP A 303 6.43 -23.32 -24.81
CA ASP A 303 6.83 -24.65 -25.29
C ASP A 303 7.18 -25.63 -24.18
N PHE A 304 7.83 -25.17 -23.11
CA PHE A 304 8.18 -25.96 -21.93
C PHE A 304 7.04 -26.14 -20.92
N GLN A 305 5.85 -25.58 -21.20
CA GLN A 305 4.65 -25.73 -20.37
C GLN A 305 3.70 -26.79 -20.96
N ALA A 306 2.51 -26.39 -21.38
CA ALA A 306 1.37 -27.29 -21.57
C ALA A 306 0.80 -27.25 -23.00
N LYS A 307 1.56 -26.79 -24.00
CA LYS A 307 1.10 -26.73 -25.41
C LYS A 307 0.46 -28.03 -25.88
N ASP A 308 1.16 -29.15 -25.76
CA ASP A 308 0.66 -30.44 -26.25
C ASP A 308 -0.54 -30.94 -25.45
N PHE A 309 -0.65 -30.54 -24.18
CA PHE A 309 -1.84 -30.81 -23.37
C PHE A 309 -3.06 -30.09 -23.96
N TYR A 310 -2.95 -28.80 -24.28
CA TYR A 310 -4.06 -28.04 -24.86
C TYR A 310 -4.43 -28.52 -26.27
N LEU A 311 -3.44 -28.86 -27.11
CA LEU A 311 -3.68 -29.47 -28.43
C LEU A 311 -4.52 -30.75 -28.31
N LYS A 312 -4.21 -31.62 -27.34
CA LYS A 312 -4.98 -32.85 -27.07
C LYS A 312 -6.41 -32.57 -26.59
N HIS A 313 -6.66 -31.39 -26.00
CA HIS A 313 -7.99 -30.97 -25.55
C HIS A 313 -8.71 -30.09 -26.58
N GLY A 314 -8.26 -30.08 -27.84
CA GLY A 314 -8.97 -29.44 -28.95
C GLY A 314 -8.71 -27.94 -29.09
N TYR A 315 -7.68 -27.41 -28.44
CA TYR A 315 -7.19 -26.06 -28.74
C TYR A 315 -6.34 -26.08 -30.01
N GLU A 316 -6.41 -24.99 -30.77
CA GLU A 316 -5.58 -24.72 -31.95
C GLU A 316 -4.67 -23.52 -31.71
N VAL A 317 -3.47 -23.55 -32.28
CA VAL A 317 -2.52 -22.42 -32.24
C VAL A 317 -2.94 -21.39 -33.28
N PHE A 318 -3.10 -20.13 -32.86
CA PHE A 318 -3.34 -19.00 -33.79
C PHE A 318 -2.21 -17.96 -33.79
N GLY A 319 -1.29 -18.04 -32.82
CA GLY A 319 -0.14 -17.14 -32.75
C GLY A 319 1.07 -17.80 -32.08
N VAL A 320 2.27 -17.42 -32.50
CA VAL A 320 3.53 -17.87 -31.93
C VAL A 320 4.46 -16.67 -31.78
N LEU A 321 5.06 -16.51 -30.60
CA LEU A 321 6.17 -15.60 -30.36
C LEU A 321 7.44 -16.44 -30.21
N ASP A 322 8.35 -16.29 -31.17
CA ASP A 322 9.71 -16.83 -31.09
C ASP A 322 10.57 -16.00 -30.13
N ASP A 323 11.59 -16.63 -29.54
CA ASP A 323 12.50 -16.02 -28.57
C ASP A 323 11.79 -15.36 -27.37
N CYS A 324 10.73 -16.00 -26.88
CA CYS A 324 9.98 -15.61 -25.69
C CYS A 324 9.97 -16.74 -24.64
N PRO A 325 10.90 -16.75 -23.67
CA PRO A 325 12.18 -16.03 -23.66
C PRO A 325 13.16 -16.57 -24.72
N LYS A 326 14.35 -15.97 -24.87
CA LYS A 326 15.35 -16.38 -25.87
C LYS A 326 15.54 -17.92 -25.90
N GLY A 327 15.42 -18.52 -27.08
CA GLY A 327 15.49 -19.97 -27.28
C GLY A 327 14.18 -20.75 -27.06
N HIS A 328 13.14 -20.08 -26.59
CA HIS A 328 11.82 -20.64 -26.30
C HIS A 328 10.71 -19.92 -27.07
N LYS A 329 9.55 -20.55 -27.15
CA LYS A 329 8.36 -20.02 -27.83
C LYS A 329 7.19 -19.86 -26.88
N ARG A 330 6.42 -18.79 -27.05
CA ARG A 330 5.09 -18.61 -26.44
C ARG A 330 4.02 -18.80 -27.50
N TYR A 331 3.05 -19.67 -27.23
CA TYR A 331 1.95 -20.01 -28.13
C TYR A 331 0.66 -19.37 -27.61
N TYR A 332 -0.10 -18.78 -28.54
CA TYR A 332 -1.45 -18.31 -28.28
C TYR A 332 -2.43 -19.29 -28.91
N MET A 333 -3.36 -19.77 -28.10
CA MET A 333 -4.22 -20.89 -28.45
C MET A 333 -5.68 -20.54 -28.21
N LYS A 334 -6.57 -21.08 -29.03
CA LYS A 334 -8.01 -20.90 -28.90
C LYS A 334 -8.76 -22.20 -29.13
N LYS A 335 -10.00 -22.27 -28.64
CA LYS A 335 -10.91 -23.40 -28.83
C LYS A 335 -12.33 -22.88 -28.95
N VAL A 336 -13.06 -23.33 -29.97
CA VAL A 336 -14.50 -23.08 -30.05
C VAL A 336 -15.21 -24.00 -29.05
N LEU A 337 -15.99 -23.41 -28.15
CA LEU A 337 -16.78 -24.11 -27.16
C LEU A 337 -18.18 -24.35 -27.74
N VAL A 338 -18.30 -25.36 -28.61
CA VAL A 338 -19.60 -25.82 -29.14
C VAL A 338 -20.29 -26.72 -28.13
#